data_AF-A0A1C7MIL2-F1
#
_entry.id   AF-A0A1C7MIL2-F1
#
_cell.length_a   1.000
_cell.length_b   1.000
_cell.length_c   1.000
_cell.angle_alpha   90.00
_cell.angle_beta   90.00
_cell.angle_gamma   90.00
#
_symmetry.space_group_name_H-M   'P 1'
#
loop_
_entity.id
_entity.type
_entity.pdbx_description
1 polymer ?
#
loop_
_entity_poly.entity_id
_entity_poly.type
_entity_poly.pdbx_seq_one_letter_code
_entity_poly.pdbx_strand_id
1 'polypeptide(L)'
;MSIIININPFYGNRTSENPHQFIKDVQRAILGYSNEPEKITAFSSLLAAHSVTEKWFEAIPAANKDTFAKIQQAFLTCWPKPKEEELTPSEAADLVRGMTLDKARLGKTEQCEGIRMASHSVWIREVLTEVETHSVPDNITGDMRKYLPTAMLPFVSIDIRSWDALRKEIDAIKMPKLKEEVEKQEKQERAEDEKRKLEECTATLERRAAGAAWTPPATPTSALRQGMRVLQIANQTANPRQRPATAMNDANPFIGGGPMQPGNLF
;
A
#
# COMPACT_ATOMS: atom_id res chain seq x y z
N MET A 1 22.70 30.15 36.01
CA MET A 1 23.24 29.22 35.00
C MET A 1 22.68 29.62 33.65
N SER A 2 23.51 30.08 32.72
CA SER A 2 23.05 30.45 31.38
C SER A 2 22.94 29.17 30.55
N ILE A 3 21.74 28.84 30.07
CA ILE A 3 21.53 27.73 29.15
C ILE A 3 22.15 28.15 27.81
N ILE A 4 23.23 27.49 27.40
CA ILE A 4 23.79 27.68 26.06
C ILE A 4 22.87 26.95 25.09
N ILE A 5 22.00 27.69 24.41
CA ILE A 5 21.17 27.15 23.34
C ILE A 5 22.00 27.24 22.07
N ASN A 6 22.42 26.10 21.55
CA ASN A 6 23.10 26.05 20.26
C ASN A 6 22.06 26.22 19.15
N ILE A 7 22.09 27.35 18.46
CA ILE A 7 21.18 27.67 17.35
C ILE A 7 22.03 27.67 16.08
N ASN A 8 21.65 26.84 15.11
CA ASN A 8 22.31 26.85 13.81
C ASN A 8 22.01 28.16 13.08
N PRO A 9 23.01 28.77 12.39
CA PRO A 9 22.77 29.93 11.56
C PRO A 9 21.70 29.63 10.51
N PHE A 10 20.73 30.54 10.38
CA PHE A 10 19.63 30.42 9.44
C PHE A 10 20.01 31.07 8.10
N TYR A 11 19.78 30.37 6.98
CA TYR A 11 20.11 30.83 5.63
C TYR A 11 18.89 31.36 4.86
N GLY A 12 17.69 30.84 5.19
CA GLY A 12 16.39 31.29 4.67
C GLY A 12 16.00 30.73 3.31
N ASN A 13 16.80 29.85 2.73
CA ASN A 13 16.56 29.24 1.42
C ASN A 13 16.83 27.73 1.37
N ARG A 14 17.08 27.09 2.52
CA ARG A 14 17.33 25.65 2.60
C ARG A 14 16.04 24.92 2.97
N THR A 15 15.78 23.81 2.30
CA THR A 15 14.59 22.97 2.54
C THR A 15 14.62 22.26 3.90
N SER A 16 15.81 22.07 4.48
CA SER A 16 16.00 21.49 5.81
C SER A 16 15.77 22.47 6.95
N GLU A 17 15.61 23.76 6.66
CA GLU A 17 15.40 24.78 7.68
C GLU A 17 13.91 24.98 7.96
N ASN A 18 13.56 25.11 9.24
CA ASN A 18 12.22 25.50 9.65
C ASN A 18 12.27 26.93 10.23
N PRO A 19 11.81 27.96 9.49
CA PRO A 19 11.85 29.36 9.94
C PRO A 19 11.10 29.58 11.25
N HIS A 20 10.01 28.84 11.47
CA HIS A 20 9.17 28.97 12.67
C HIS A 20 9.83 28.32 13.90
N GLN A 21 10.58 27.25 13.69
CA GLN A 21 11.36 26.66 14.76
C GLN A 21 12.56 27.55 15.12
N PHE A 22 13.26 28.07 14.09
CA PHE A 22 14.35 29.01 14.28
C PHE A 22 13.95 30.22 15.12
N ILE A 23 12.84 30.91 14.77
CA ILE A 23 12.43 32.11 15.53
C ILE A 23 12.04 31.78 16.99
N LYS A 24 11.49 30.59 17.27
CA LYS A 24 11.22 30.12 18.64
C LYS A 24 12.52 29.87 19.40
N ASP A 25 13.52 29.27 18.76
CA ASP A 25 14.82 29.02 19.36
C ASP A 25 15.55 30.33 19.66
N VAL A 26 15.50 31.30 18.73
CA VAL A 26 15.99 32.67 18.93
C VAL A 26 15.28 33.30 20.13
N GLN A 27 13.95 33.29 20.16
CA GLN A 27 13.18 33.84 21.28
C GLN A 27 13.67 33.28 22.61
N ARG A 28 13.85 31.96 22.69
CA ARG A 28 14.35 31.29 23.90
C ARG A 28 15.77 31.74 24.26
N ALA A 29 16.65 31.93 23.28
CA ALA A 29 18.01 32.42 23.52
C ALA A 29 18.06 33.88 23.96
N ILE A 30 17.16 34.72 23.45
CA ILE A 30 17.17 36.15 23.77
C ILE A 30 16.41 36.52 25.05
N LEU A 31 15.72 35.57 25.69
CA LEU A 31 15.02 35.79 26.98
C LEU A 31 15.95 36.37 28.06
N GLY A 32 17.27 36.14 27.96
CA GLY A 32 18.26 36.68 28.89
C GLY A 32 18.65 38.15 28.65
N TYR A 33 18.29 38.75 27.51
CA TYR A 33 18.64 40.15 27.20
C TYR A 33 17.58 41.12 27.70
N SER A 34 18.03 42.19 28.35
CA SER A 34 17.14 43.16 28.99
C SER A 34 16.78 44.34 28.09
N ASN A 35 17.58 44.65 27.06
CA ASN A 35 17.34 45.76 26.14
C ASN A 35 17.15 45.29 24.70
N GLU A 36 16.40 46.06 23.91
CA GLU A 36 16.11 45.73 22.51
C GLU A 36 17.37 45.72 21.62
N PRO A 37 18.33 46.65 21.73
CA PRO A 37 19.55 46.63 20.91
C PRO A 37 20.37 45.33 21.04
N GLU A 38 20.48 44.77 22.25
CA GLU A 38 21.13 43.47 22.47
C GLU A 38 20.36 42.34 21.80
N LYS A 39 19.03 42.32 21.91
CA LYS A 39 18.19 41.30 21.25
C LYS A 39 18.33 41.35 19.74
N ILE A 40 18.35 42.55 19.16
CA ILE A 40 18.49 42.79 17.72
C ILE A 40 19.88 42.32 17.25
N THR A 41 20.92 42.67 18.01
CA THR A 41 22.30 42.24 17.71
C THR A 41 22.42 40.72 17.80
N ALA A 42 21.91 40.10 18.86
CA ALA A 42 21.88 38.66 19.03
C ALA A 42 21.16 37.97 17.87
N PHE A 43 19.98 38.47 17.46
CA PHE A 43 19.27 37.96 16.30
C PHE A 43 20.10 38.04 15.01
N SER A 44 20.71 39.19 14.72
CA SER A 44 21.53 39.36 13.52
C SER A 44 22.72 38.40 13.46
N SER A 45 23.32 38.09 14.62
CA SER A 45 24.43 37.14 14.72
C SER A 45 24.05 35.68 14.47
N LEU A 46 22.75 35.37 14.51
CA LEU A 46 22.19 34.05 14.22
C LEU A 46 21.77 33.90 12.76
N LEU A 47 21.92 34.94 11.95
CA LEU A 47 21.74 34.87 10.50
C LEU A 47 23.07 34.46 9.86
N ALA A 48 23.00 33.58 8.86
CA ALA A 48 24.22 33.16 8.17
C ALA A 48 24.83 34.32 7.37
N ALA A 49 26.16 34.47 7.41
CA ALA A 49 26.86 35.46 6.61
C ALA A 49 26.65 35.21 5.10
N HIS A 50 26.51 36.29 4.34
CA HIS A 50 26.23 36.36 2.91
C HIS A 50 24.96 35.61 2.46
N SER A 51 24.04 35.35 3.39
CA SER A 51 22.81 34.60 3.13
C SER A 51 21.66 35.47 2.62
N VAL A 52 20.57 34.82 2.20
CA VAL A 52 19.31 35.51 1.85
C VAL A 52 18.75 36.23 3.08
N THR A 53 18.88 35.63 4.25
CA THR A 53 18.40 36.19 5.51
C THR A 53 19.18 37.41 5.99
N GLU A 54 20.50 37.43 5.81
CA GLU A 54 21.29 38.63 6.16
C GLU A 54 20.92 39.80 5.24
N LYS A 55 20.85 39.56 3.92
CA LYS A 55 20.40 40.57 2.94
C LYS A 55 18.98 41.07 3.22
N TRP A 56 18.07 40.15 3.56
CA TRP A 56 16.71 40.51 3.98
C TRP A 56 16.76 41.39 5.22
N PHE A 57 17.52 40.99 6.24
CA PHE A 57 17.63 41.75 7.47
C PHE A 57 18.15 43.14 7.17
N GLU A 58 19.24 43.30 6.42
CA GLU A 58 19.77 44.60 5.98
C GLU A 58 18.72 45.47 5.26
N ALA A 59 17.89 44.88 4.41
CA ALA A 59 16.86 45.58 3.63
C ALA A 59 15.65 46.07 4.43
N ILE A 60 15.39 45.56 5.64
CA ILE A 60 14.27 46.03 6.46
C ILE A 60 14.51 47.51 6.87
N PRO A 61 13.51 48.40 6.78
CA PRO A 61 13.63 49.78 7.24
C PRO A 61 13.96 49.89 8.73
N ALA A 62 14.74 50.91 9.13
CA ALA A 62 15.13 51.10 10.53
C ALA A 62 13.93 51.17 11.50
N ALA A 63 12.82 51.78 11.08
CA ALA A 63 11.57 51.86 11.85
C ALA A 63 10.92 50.48 12.14
N ASN A 64 11.26 49.46 11.36
CA ASN A 64 10.80 48.08 11.51
C ASN A 64 11.86 47.16 12.17
N LYS A 65 12.98 47.73 12.63
CA LYS A 65 14.07 47.04 13.33
C LYS A 65 14.32 47.55 14.75
N ASP A 66 13.53 48.49 15.25
CA ASP A 66 13.73 49.12 16.55
C ASP A 66 13.41 48.20 17.74
N THR A 67 12.64 47.15 17.50
CA THR A 67 12.23 46.16 18.49
C THR A 67 12.28 44.76 17.88
N PHE A 68 12.61 43.77 18.70
CA PHE A 68 12.61 42.37 18.29
C PHE A 68 11.22 41.91 17.83
N ALA A 69 10.15 42.42 18.45
CA ALA A 69 8.78 42.11 18.05
C ALA A 69 8.49 42.49 16.59
N LYS A 70 8.96 43.66 16.13
CA LYS A 70 8.79 44.08 14.73
C LYS A 70 9.64 43.25 13.78
N ILE A 71 10.88 42.90 14.18
CA ILE A 71 11.73 41.99 13.40
C ILE A 71 11.06 40.64 13.25
N GLN A 72 10.51 40.08 14.33
CA GLN A 72 9.77 38.83 14.30
C GLN A 72 8.57 38.90 13.36
N GLN A 73 7.80 39.99 13.41
CA GLN A 73 6.67 40.17 12.49
C GLN A 73 7.13 40.23 11.03
N ALA A 74 8.17 41.01 10.73
CA ALA A 74 8.75 41.10 9.40
C ALA A 74 9.30 39.73 8.93
N PHE A 75 9.92 38.98 9.85
CA PHE A 75 10.47 37.65 9.59
C PHE A 75 9.37 36.68 9.19
N LEU A 76 8.30 36.60 9.97
CA LEU A 76 7.15 35.72 9.69
C LEU A 76 6.37 36.15 8.43
N THR A 77 6.52 37.40 8.00
CA THR A 77 5.97 37.86 6.71
C THR A 77 6.83 37.37 5.53
N CYS A 78 8.15 37.36 5.68
CA CYS A 78 9.07 36.92 4.64
C CYS A 78 9.15 35.38 4.53
N TRP A 79 9.02 34.68 5.66
CA TRP A 79 8.96 33.22 5.74
C TRP A 79 7.63 32.80 6.38
N PRO A 80 6.51 32.92 5.63
CA PRO A 80 5.20 32.53 6.15
C PRO A 80 5.18 31.03 6.45
N LYS A 81 4.27 30.61 7.35
CA LYS A 81 4.01 29.17 7.54
C LYS A 81 3.63 28.59 6.19
N PRO A 82 4.26 27.49 5.75
CA PRO A 82 3.69 26.70 4.68
C PRO A 82 2.23 26.46 5.03
N LYS A 83 1.33 26.72 4.07
CA LYS A 83 -0.05 26.30 4.24
C LYS A 83 0.01 24.79 4.32
N GLU A 84 -0.20 24.25 5.52
CA GLU A 84 -0.42 22.83 5.68
C GLU A 84 -1.62 22.53 4.81
N GLU A 85 -1.42 21.71 3.79
CA GLU A 85 -2.52 21.23 2.98
C GLU A 85 -3.33 20.35 3.93
N GLU A 86 -4.35 20.95 4.54
CA GLU A 86 -5.26 20.25 5.42
C GLU A 86 -5.85 19.12 4.60
N LEU A 87 -5.41 17.90 4.91
CA LEU A 87 -5.98 16.70 4.34
C LEU A 87 -7.49 16.78 4.53
N THR A 88 -8.23 16.57 3.46
CA THR A 88 -9.68 16.47 3.58
C THR A 88 -10.02 15.33 4.55
N PRO A 89 -11.18 15.35 5.22
CA PRO A 89 -11.58 14.26 6.11
C PRO A 89 -11.54 12.88 5.45
N SER A 90 -11.74 12.82 4.13
CA SER A 90 -11.61 11.58 3.35
C SER A 90 -10.16 11.14 3.20
N GLU A 91 -9.26 12.04 2.84
CA GLU A 91 -7.83 11.71 2.68
C GLU A 91 -7.18 11.36 4.02
N ALA A 92 -7.56 12.04 5.10
CA ALA A 92 -7.13 11.70 6.46
C ALA A 92 -7.64 10.32 6.89
N ALA A 93 -8.88 9.97 6.55
CA ALA A 93 -9.41 8.63 6.77
C ALA A 93 -8.64 7.57 5.97
N ASP A 94 -8.32 7.86 4.70
CA ASP A 94 -7.57 6.95 3.83
C ASP A 94 -6.12 6.78 4.27
N LEU A 95 -5.49 7.85 4.77
CA LEU A 95 -4.18 7.81 5.40
C LEU A 95 -4.18 6.84 6.59
N VAL A 96 -5.12 7.00 7.52
CA VAL A 96 -5.23 6.14 8.70
C VAL A 96 -5.55 4.69 8.33
N ARG A 97 -6.42 4.46 7.33
CA ARG A 97 -6.70 3.11 6.80
C ARG A 97 -5.48 2.46 6.15
N GLY A 98 -4.62 3.26 5.52
CA GLY A 98 -3.39 2.82 4.88
C GLY A 98 -2.27 2.45 5.86
N MET A 99 -2.37 2.87 7.13
CA MET A 99 -1.39 2.54 8.17
C MET A 99 -1.56 1.11 8.66
N THR A 100 -1.19 0.12 7.85
CA THR A 100 -1.22 -1.29 8.23
C THR A 100 0.04 -1.72 8.96
N LEU A 101 -0.10 -2.56 9.98
CA LEU A 101 1.04 -3.17 10.65
C LEU A 101 1.66 -4.27 9.77
N ASP A 102 2.93 -4.10 9.40
CA ASP A 102 3.67 -5.07 8.61
C ASP A 102 3.71 -6.45 9.29
N LYS A 103 3.44 -7.52 8.51
CA LYS A 103 3.56 -8.91 8.95
C LYS A 103 4.92 -9.19 9.58
N ALA A 104 5.99 -8.60 9.07
CA ALA A 104 7.34 -8.80 9.60
C ALA A 104 7.53 -8.20 11.00
N ARG A 105 6.71 -7.22 11.41
CA ARG A 105 6.75 -6.58 12.74
C ARG A 105 5.85 -7.30 13.75
N LEU A 106 4.88 -8.11 13.30
CA LEU A 106 3.96 -8.81 14.19
C LEU A 106 4.69 -9.73 15.17
N GLY A 107 4.26 -9.70 16.43
CA GLY A 107 4.85 -10.53 17.49
C GLY A 107 6.28 -10.14 17.88
N LYS A 108 6.78 -8.98 17.44
CA LYS A 108 8.08 -8.43 17.87
C LYS A 108 7.93 -7.31 18.91
N THR A 109 9.05 -6.99 19.53
CA THR A 109 9.18 -5.82 20.41
C THR A 109 10.10 -4.82 19.76
N GLU A 110 9.74 -3.55 19.84
CA GLU A 110 10.48 -2.43 19.30
C GLU A 110 10.89 -1.47 20.41
N GLN A 111 11.96 -0.72 20.18
CA GLN A 111 12.39 0.33 21.10
C GLN A 111 11.74 1.64 20.66
N CYS A 112 10.77 2.12 21.42
CA CYS A 112 10.07 3.38 21.20
C CYS A 112 10.32 4.29 22.41
N GLU A 113 10.81 5.51 22.18
CA GLU A 113 11.10 6.49 23.26
C GLU A 113 12.05 5.94 24.35
N GLY A 114 12.97 5.04 23.97
CA GLY A 114 13.90 4.39 24.90
C GLY A 114 13.30 3.19 25.66
N ILE A 115 12.01 2.90 25.51
CA ILE A 115 11.30 1.81 26.18
C ILE A 115 11.05 0.66 25.18
N ARG A 116 11.23 -0.59 25.63
CA ARG A 116 10.84 -1.76 24.82
C ARG A 116 9.32 -1.96 24.91
N MET A 117 8.64 -1.81 23.80
CA MET A 117 7.19 -1.99 23.66
C MET A 117 6.88 -3.04 22.61
N ALA A 118 5.68 -3.62 22.67
CA ALA A 118 5.21 -4.51 21.62
C ALA A 118 4.96 -3.74 20.32
N SER A 119 5.33 -4.29 19.17
CA SER A 119 5.19 -3.61 17.87
C SER A 119 3.76 -3.18 17.57
N HIS A 120 2.75 -3.96 17.99
CA HIS A 120 1.34 -3.59 17.81
C HIS A 120 0.90 -2.40 18.67
N SER A 121 1.46 -2.27 19.87
CA SER A 121 1.24 -1.11 20.75
C SER A 121 1.94 0.15 20.22
N VAL A 122 3.11 0.00 19.62
CA VAL A 122 3.80 1.13 18.94
C VAL A 122 2.98 1.59 17.75
N TRP A 123 2.54 0.66 16.90
CA TRP A 123 1.74 0.94 15.73
C TRP A 123 0.43 1.67 16.05
N ILE A 124 -0.35 1.23 17.05
CA ILE A 124 -1.60 1.93 17.39
C ILE A 124 -1.34 3.34 17.92
N ARG A 125 -0.21 3.61 18.59
CA ARG A 125 0.18 4.97 18.99
C ARG A 125 0.50 5.84 17.78
N GLU A 126 1.19 5.30 16.77
CA GLU A 126 1.45 6.00 15.51
C GLU A 126 0.12 6.36 14.82
N VAL A 127 -0.80 5.40 14.70
CA VAL A 127 -2.14 5.63 14.14
C VAL A 127 -2.91 6.72 14.90
N LEU A 128 -2.93 6.66 16.24
CA LEU A 128 -3.62 7.67 17.05
C LEU A 128 -3.00 9.06 16.92
N THR A 129 -1.69 9.15 16.72
CA THR A 129 -1.01 10.43 16.50
C THR A 129 -1.53 11.08 15.22
N GLU A 130 -1.71 10.31 14.13
CA GLU A 130 -2.29 10.82 12.88
C GLU A 130 -3.77 11.15 13.02
N VAL A 131 -4.54 10.33 13.76
CA VAL A 131 -5.96 10.59 14.07
C VAL A 131 -6.10 11.93 14.80
N GLU A 132 -5.26 12.19 15.80
CA GLU A 132 -5.28 13.44 16.56
C GLU A 132 -4.81 14.63 15.70
N THR A 133 -3.75 14.43 14.91
CA THR A 133 -3.19 15.47 14.02
C THR A 133 -4.19 15.91 12.96
N HIS A 134 -4.95 14.97 12.39
CA HIS A 134 -5.90 15.24 11.32
C HIS A 134 -7.37 15.25 11.77
N SER A 135 -7.63 15.17 13.09
CA SER A 135 -8.98 15.16 13.66
C SER A 135 -9.93 14.12 13.04
N VAL A 136 -9.42 12.90 12.83
CA VAL A 136 -10.16 11.82 12.16
C VAL A 136 -11.32 11.34 13.04
N PRO A 137 -12.57 11.29 12.53
CA PRO A 137 -13.72 10.96 13.34
C PRO A 137 -13.78 9.47 13.75
N ASP A 138 -14.38 9.21 14.92
CA ASP A 138 -14.53 7.87 15.51
C ASP A 138 -15.36 6.90 14.64
N ASN A 139 -16.23 7.39 13.75
CA ASN A 139 -17.08 6.53 12.91
C ASN A 139 -16.28 5.64 11.95
N ILE A 140 -15.00 5.94 11.72
CA ILE A 140 -14.10 5.14 10.86
C ILE A 140 -13.52 3.93 11.61
N THR A 141 -13.56 3.90 12.96
CA THR A 141 -12.91 2.85 13.76
C THR A 141 -13.44 1.45 13.45
N GLY A 142 -14.73 1.34 13.10
CA GLY A 142 -15.35 0.06 12.73
C GLY A 142 -14.74 -0.55 11.46
N ASP A 143 -14.25 0.28 10.53
CA ASP A 143 -13.61 -0.17 9.31
C ASP A 143 -12.15 -0.60 9.52
N MET A 144 -11.48 -0.14 10.59
CA MET A 144 -10.08 -0.44 10.86
C MET A 144 -9.81 -1.93 10.99
N ARG A 145 -10.80 -2.71 11.43
CA ARG A 145 -10.70 -4.17 11.50
C ARG A 145 -10.38 -4.81 10.15
N LYS A 146 -10.79 -4.21 9.02
CA LYS A 146 -10.48 -4.72 7.68
C LYS A 146 -8.99 -4.58 7.31
N TYR A 147 -8.30 -3.64 7.95
CA TYR A 147 -6.91 -3.28 7.69
C TYR A 147 -5.94 -3.88 8.73
N LEU A 148 -6.48 -4.53 9.77
CA LEU A 148 -5.68 -5.26 10.74
C LEU A 148 -5.15 -6.57 10.14
N PRO A 149 -3.90 -6.96 10.48
CA PRO A 149 -3.41 -8.28 10.14
C PRO A 149 -4.32 -9.39 10.67
N THR A 150 -4.52 -10.44 9.89
CA THR A 150 -5.42 -11.55 10.22
C THR A 150 -5.12 -12.15 11.60
N ALA A 151 -3.87 -12.18 12.03
CA ALA A 151 -3.44 -12.71 13.33
C ALA A 151 -3.96 -11.89 14.53
N MET A 152 -4.31 -10.62 14.32
CA MET A 152 -4.84 -9.74 15.37
C MET A 152 -6.37 -9.77 15.45
N LEU A 153 -7.05 -10.13 14.37
CA LEU A 153 -8.52 -10.15 14.29
C LEU A 153 -9.24 -10.96 15.38
N PRO A 154 -8.69 -12.07 15.91
CA PRO A 154 -9.33 -12.81 17.01
C PRO A 154 -9.32 -12.07 18.35
N PHE A 155 -8.45 -11.08 18.52
CA PHE A 155 -8.28 -10.34 19.77
C PHE A 155 -9.03 -9.00 19.79
N VAL A 156 -9.52 -8.57 18.64
CA VAL A 156 -10.15 -7.26 18.44
C VAL A 156 -11.63 -7.45 18.16
N SER A 157 -12.47 -6.80 18.96
CA SER A 157 -13.92 -6.83 18.89
C SER A 157 -14.42 -6.33 17.54
N ILE A 158 -15.60 -6.82 17.15
CA ILE A 158 -16.26 -6.40 15.91
C ILE A 158 -16.88 -5.00 16.06
N ASP A 159 -17.37 -4.67 17.25
CA ASP A 159 -18.16 -3.45 17.52
C ASP A 159 -17.35 -2.32 18.17
N ILE A 160 -16.23 -1.93 17.55
CA ILE A 160 -15.39 -0.84 18.06
C ILE A 160 -15.88 0.50 17.52
N ARG A 161 -16.30 1.37 18.44
CA ARG A 161 -16.93 2.67 18.12
C ARG A 161 -16.08 3.89 18.46
N SER A 162 -14.89 3.70 19.00
CA SER A 162 -13.99 4.80 19.33
C SER A 162 -12.52 4.41 19.21
N TRP A 163 -11.69 5.39 18.92
CA TRP A 163 -10.23 5.22 18.83
C TRP A 163 -9.62 4.76 20.17
N ASP A 164 -10.14 5.23 21.30
CA ASP A 164 -9.70 4.79 22.64
C ASP A 164 -10.07 3.32 22.93
N ALA A 165 -11.24 2.86 22.48
CA ALA A 165 -11.64 1.46 22.61
C ALA A 165 -10.72 0.56 21.76
N LEU A 166 -10.44 0.97 20.51
CA LEU A 166 -9.50 0.26 19.63
C LEU A 166 -8.12 0.12 20.28
N ARG A 167 -7.60 1.22 20.82
CA ARG A 167 -6.31 1.26 21.51
C ARG A 167 -6.26 0.27 22.68
N LYS A 168 -7.26 0.30 23.55
CA LYS A 168 -7.32 -0.56 24.74
C LYS A 168 -7.31 -2.03 24.37
N GLU A 169 -8.04 -2.42 23.34
CA GLU A 169 -8.06 -3.81 22.88
C GLU A 169 -6.72 -4.25 22.30
N ILE A 170 -6.09 -3.40 21.47
CA ILE A 170 -4.78 -3.69 20.90
C ILE A 170 -3.69 -3.77 21.99
N ASP A 171 -3.68 -2.83 22.93
CA ASP A 171 -2.73 -2.83 24.05
C ASP A 171 -2.94 -4.02 25.00
N ALA A 172 -4.16 -4.55 25.09
CA ALA A 172 -4.47 -5.75 25.86
C ALA A 172 -3.99 -7.05 25.21
N ILE A 173 -3.56 -7.03 23.94
CA ILE A 173 -3.06 -8.22 23.23
C ILE A 173 -1.77 -8.71 23.88
N LYS A 174 -1.85 -9.91 24.45
CA LYS A 174 -0.69 -10.58 25.05
C LYS A 174 0.23 -11.13 23.96
N MET A 175 1.48 -10.67 23.98
CA MET A 175 2.54 -11.07 23.04
C MET A 175 2.67 -12.60 22.81
N PRO A 176 2.62 -13.47 23.84
CA PRO A 176 2.71 -14.91 23.61
C PRO A 176 1.57 -15.46 22.75
N LYS A 177 0.33 -14.99 22.97
CA LYS A 177 -0.84 -15.42 22.20
C LYS A 177 -0.79 -14.91 20.78
N LEU A 178 -0.31 -13.68 20.58
CA LEU A 178 -0.15 -13.12 19.24
C LEU A 178 0.88 -13.92 18.43
N LYS A 179 2.01 -14.30 19.03
CA LYS A 179 3.02 -15.14 18.37
C LYS A 179 2.46 -16.50 17.95
N GLU A 180 1.65 -17.12 18.81
CA GLU A 180 0.99 -18.41 18.52
C GLU A 180 0.04 -18.29 17.32
N GLU A 181 -0.79 -17.25 17.27
CA GLU A 181 -1.69 -17.03 16.12
C GLU A 181 -0.93 -16.67 14.83
N VAL A 182 0.18 -15.93 14.92
CA VAL A 182 1.05 -15.68 13.75
C VAL A 182 1.63 -16.99 13.23
N GLU A 183 2.20 -17.84 14.10
CA GLU A 183 2.76 -19.13 13.70
C GLU A 183 1.69 -20.07 13.10
N LYS A 184 0.50 -20.08 13.70
CA LYS A 184 -0.65 -20.86 13.20
C LYS A 184 -1.06 -20.39 11.80
N GLN A 185 -1.09 -19.09 11.55
CA GLN A 185 -1.40 -18.55 10.23
C GLN A 185 -0.34 -18.87 9.20
N GLU A 186 0.95 -18.75 9.54
CA GLU A 186 2.04 -19.14 8.64
C GLU A 186 1.98 -20.63 8.28
N LYS A 187 1.63 -21.50 9.23
CA LYS A 187 1.42 -22.93 8.97
C LYS A 187 0.23 -23.17 8.06
N GLN A 188 -0.87 -22.46 8.28
CA GLN A 188 -2.07 -22.57 7.43
C GLN A 188 -1.79 -22.11 6.00
N GLU A 189 -1.17 -20.94 5.83
CA GLU A 189 -0.78 -20.40 4.51
C GLU A 189 0.15 -21.37 3.77
N ARG A 190 1.11 -21.97 4.46
CA ARG A 190 1.99 -23.00 3.88
C ARG A 190 1.23 -24.25 3.44
N ALA A 191 0.29 -24.73 4.26
CA ALA A 191 -0.52 -25.90 3.93
C ALA A 191 -1.46 -25.63 2.74
N GLU A 192 -2.02 -24.42 2.65
CA GLU A 192 -2.85 -23.99 1.52
C GLU A 192 -2.04 -23.86 0.23
N ASP A 193 -0.82 -23.32 0.30
CA ASP A 193 0.10 -23.26 -0.83
C ASP A 193 0.54 -24.65 -1.31
N GLU A 194 0.81 -25.57 -0.38
CA GLU A 194 1.12 -26.97 -0.71
C GLU A 194 -0.06 -27.67 -1.36
N LYS A 195 -1.28 -27.44 -0.83
CA LYS A 195 -2.51 -27.97 -1.43
C LYS A 195 -2.73 -27.41 -2.84
N ARG A 196 -2.55 -26.11 -3.05
CA ARG A 196 -2.67 -25.47 -4.38
C ARG A 196 -1.67 -26.06 -5.37
N LYS A 197 -0.40 -26.22 -4.96
CA LYS A 197 0.63 -26.85 -5.81
C LYS A 197 0.29 -28.31 -6.14
N LEU A 198 -0.26 -29.04 -5.18
CA LEU A 198 -0.69 -30.43 -5.41
C LEU A 198 -1.85 -30.49 -6.41
N GLU A 199 -2.85 -29.61 -6.27
CA GLU A 199 -3.98 -29.50 -7.19
C GLU A 199 -3.54 -29.10 -8.62
N GLU A 200 -2.57 -28.20 -8.76
CA GLU A 200 -1.98 -27.85 -10.05
C GLU A 200 -1.22 -29.03 -10.68
N CYS A 201 -0.45 -29.77 -9.88
CA CYS A 201 0.25 -30.98 -10.31
C CYS A 201 -0.72 -32.09 -10.75
N THR A 202 -1.78 -32.34 -9.98
CA THR A 202 -2.79 -33.36 -10.32
C THR A 202 -3.54 -32.97 -11.59
N ALA A 203 -3.98 -31.72 -11.72
CA ALA A 203 -4.63 -31.23 -12.94
C ALA A 203 -3.73 -31.34 -14.18
N THR A 204 -2.43 -31.13 -14.02
CA THR A 204 -1.44 -31.27 -15.11
C THR A 204 -1.26 -32.75 -15.50
N LEU A 205 -1.20 -33.66 -14.53
CA LEU A 205 -1.12 -35.10 -14.77
C LEU A 205 -2.40 -35.63 -15.44
N GLU A 206 -3.57 -35.19 -15.00
CA GLU A 206 -4.86 -35.55 -15.60
C GLU A 206 -4.96 -35.06 -17.05
N ARG A 207 -4.54 -33.83 -17.35
CA ARG A 207 -4.47 -33.34 -18.74
C ARG A 207 -3.50 -34.16 -19.59
N ARG A 208 -2.35 -34.56 -19.05
CA ARG A 208 -1.38 -35.42 -19.76
C ARG A 208 -1.92 -36.83 -20.00
N ALA A 209 -2.65 -37.40 -19.03
CA ALA A 209 -3.30 -38.70 -19.17
C ALA A 209 -4.47 -38.65 -20.16
N ALA A 210 -5.26 -37.57 -20.19
CA ALA A 210 -6.34 -37.38 -21.15
C ALA A 210 -5.84 -37.10 -22.58
N GLY A 211 -4.69 -36.42 -22.73
CA GLY A 211 -4.02 -36.22 -24.03
C GLY A 211 -3.28 -37.47 -24.53
N ALA A 212 -2.87 -38.37 -23.63
CA ALA A 212 -2.37 -39.69 -23.97
C ALA A 212 -3.55 -40.64 -24.18
N ALA A 213 -4.17 -40.57 -25.37
CA ALA A 213 -5.08 -41.60 -25.84
C ALA A 213 -4.43 -42.98 -25.59
N TRP A 214 -5.03 -43.75 -24.69
CA TRP A 214 -4.63 -45.10 -24.34
C TRP A 214 -4.67 -45.97 -25.60
N THR A 215 -3.54 -46.12 -26.28
CA THR A 215 -3.32 -47.22 -27.21
C THR A 215 -2.93 -48.43 -26.36
N PRO A 216 -3.78 -49.47 -26.26
CA PRO A 216 -3.38 -50.69 -25.57
C PRO A 216 -2.09 -51.23 -26.21
N PRO A 217 -1.18 -51.85 -25.44
CA PRO A 217 0.05 -52.41 -25.99
C PRO A 217 -0.33 -53.36 -27.13
N ALA A 218 0.21 -53.10 -28.32
CA ALA A 218 -0.04 -53.91 -29.49
C ALA A 218 0.38 -55.35 -29.17
N THR A 219 -0.61 -56.22 -28.93
CA THR A 219 -0.38 -57.66 -28.88
C THR A 219 0.23 -58.09 -30.21
N PRO A 220 1.25 -58.96 -30.23
CA PRO A 220 2.04 -59.30 -31.43
C PRO A 220 1.22 -59.89 -32.60
N THR A 221 -0.07 -60.17 -32.42
CA THR A 221 -0.97 -60.71 -33.43
C THR A 221 -1.67 -59.65 -34.29
N SER A 222 -1.67 -58.35 -33.90
CA SER A 222 -2.39 -57.30 -34.65
C SER A 222 -1.76 -56.99 -36.01
N ALA A 223 -0.42 -56.98 -36.10
CA ALA A 223 0.32 -56.74 -37.34
C ALA A 223 0.10 -57.86 -38.38
N LEU A 224 -0.05 -59.12 -37.94
CA LEU A 224 -0.25 -60.26 -38.83
C LEU A 224 -1.64 -60.24 -39.51
N ARG A 225 -2.67 -59.72 -38.84
CA ARG A 225 -4.03 -59.61 -39.40
C ARG A 225 -4.16 -58.51 -40.46
N GLN A 226 -3.38 -57.44 -40.37
CA GLN A 226 -3.36 -56.39 -41.40
C GLN A 226 -2.65 -56.87 -42.67
N GLY A 227 -1.61 -57.70 -42.57
CA GLY A 227 -0.92 -58.28 -43.73
C GLY A 227 -1.79 -59.22 -44.57
N MET A 228 -2.69 -59.98 -43.94
CA MET A 228 -3.59 -60.91 -44.68
C MET A 228 -4.74 -60.21 -45.42
N ARG A 229 -5.03 -58.94 -45.13
CA ARG A 229 -6.14 -58.21 -45.77
C ARG A 229 -5.76 -57.59 -47.12
N VAL A 230 -4.47 -57.55 -47.46
CA VAL A 230 -3.94 -56.86 -48.66
C VAL A 230 -3.88 -57.76 -49.90
N LEU A 231 -4.13 -59.07 -49.78
CA LEU A 231 -3.96 -60.03 -50.89
C LEU A 231 -5.25 -60.53 -51.56
N GLN A 232 -6.41 -59.90 -51.35
CA GLN A 232 -7.65 -60.30 -52.04
C GLN A 232 -8.35 -59.13 -52.75
N ILE A 233 -7.81 -58.67 -53.89
CA ILE A 233 -8.60 -58.00 -54.94
C ILE A 233 -7.99 -58.35 -56.32
N ALA A 234 -8.62 -59.24 -57.09
CA ALA A 234 -8.80 -59.13 -58.55
C ALA A 234 -9.50 -60.38 -59.12
N ASN A 235 -10.83 -60.37 -59.19
CA ASN A 235 -11.50 -60.61 -60.47
C ASN A 235 -12.97 -60.20 -60.43
N GLN A 236 -13.37 -59.49 -61.47
CA GLN A 236 -14.67 -58.87 -61.71
C GLN A 236 -15.77 -59.91 -61.97
N THR A 237 -17.04 -59.57 -61.70
CA THR A 237 -18.05 -59.27 -62.74
C THR A 237 -19.49 -59.09 -62.19
N ALA A 238 -20.20 -58.18 -62.85
CA ALA A 238 -21.65 -58.14 -63.12
C ALA A 238 -22.69 -57.80 -62.00
N ASN A 239 -23.26 -56.60 -62.16
CA ASN A 239 -24.64 -56.19 -61.79
C ASN A 239 -25.68 -57.00 -62.63
N PRO A 240 -27.01 -57.12 -62.33
CA PRO A 240 -27.91 -56.02 -61.94
C PRO A 240 -29.12 -56.35 -61.01
N ARG A 241 -29.89 -55.28 -60.69
CA ARG A 241 -31.30 -55.21 -60.20
C ARG A 241 -31.54 -55.20 -58.69
N GLN A 242 -31.96 -54.06 -58.14
CA GLN A 242 -33.37 -53.71 -57.90
C GLN A 242 -33.49 -52.28 -57.29
N ARG A 243 -34.49 -51.54 -57.78
CA ARG A 243 -35.09 -50.29 -57.27
C ARG A 243 -36.61 -50.57 -57.17
N PRO A 244 -37.47 -49.73 -56.57
CA PRO A 244 -37.26 -48.64 -55.60
C PRO A 244 -38.28 -48.66 -54.44
N ALA A 245 -38.16 -47.74 -53.47
CA ALA A 245 -39.32 -47.14 -52.81
C ALA A 245 -39.02 -45.67 -52.47
N THR A 246 -39.95 -44.81 -52.86
CA THR A 246 -39.93 -43.35 -52.85
C THR A 246 -40.81 -42.86 -51.72
N ALA A 247 -40.37 -41.84 -50.98
CA ALA A 247 -41.20 -40.75 -50.42
C ALA A 247 -40.22 -39.66 -49.93
N MET A 248 -40.03 -38.57 -50.69
CA MET A 248 -40.80 -37.31 -50.64
C MET A 248 -40.59 -36.58 -49.31
N ASN A 249 -39.79 -35.50 -49.35
CA ASN A 249 -40.23 -34.09 -49.46
C ASN A 249 -40.59 -33.57 -48.06
N ASP A 250 -40.13 -32.42 -47.56
CA ASP A 250 -39.93 -31.09 -48.10
C ASP A 250 -38.97 -30.36 -47.12
N ALA A 251 -38.39 -29.19 -47.30
CA ALA A 251 -38.13 -28.28 -48.41
C ALA A 251 -37.30 -27.15 -47.75
N ASN A 252 -36.05 -26.99 -48.19
CA ASN A 252 -35.49 -25.75 -48.72
C ASN A 252 -35.51 -24.42 -47.90
N PRO A 253 -34.75 -23.38 -48.33
CA PRO A 253 -33.76 -22.69 -47.49
C PRO A 253 -33.96 -21.16 -47.59
N PHE A 254 -32.86 -20.38 -47.54
CA PHE A 254 -32.77 -18.95 -47.95
C PHE A 254 -33.20 -17.95 -46.83
N ILE A 255 -32.56 -16.80 -46.56
CA ILE A 255 -31.28 -16.18 -46.93
C ILE A 255 -31.12 -14.83 -46.19
N GLY A 256 -29.90 -14.29 -46.21
CA GLY A 256 -29.60 -12.86 -46.06
C GLY A 256 -28.60 -12.63 -44.94
N GLY A 257 -27.30 -12.40 -45.15
CA GLY A 257 -26.67 -11.51 -46.15
C GLY A 257 -26.58 -10.11 -45.54
N GLY A 258 -25.54 -9.79 -44.75
CA GLY A 258 -24.37 -8.99 -45.19
C GLY A 258 -24.64 -7.48 -45.03
N PRO A 259 -23.68 -6.52 -45.16
CA PRO A 259 -22.23 -6.58 -45.45
C PRO A 259 -21.36 -5.92 -44.33
N MET A 260 -20.04 -6.20 -44.17
CA MET A 260 -18.86 -5.52 -44.77
C MET A 260 -18.92 -3.96 -44.68
N GLN A 261 -17.90 -3.18 -44.28
CA GLN A 261 -16.44 -3.29 -44.48
C GLN A 261 -15.66 -2.16 -43.70
N PRO A 262 -14.38 -1.76 -43.98
CA PRO A 262 -13.35 -1.49 -42.96
C PRO A 262 -12.73 -0.07 -43.00
N GLY A 263 -11.70 0.19 -42.17
CA GLY A 263 -10.54 1.02 -42.56
C GLY A 263 -10.33 2.40 -41.92
N ASN A 264 -9.30 2.46 -41.05
CA ASN A 264 -8.13 3.36 -41.06
C ASN A 264 -8.19 4.91 -40.94
N LEU A 265 -7.12 5.38 -40.25
CA LEU A 265 -6.40 6.67 -40.28
C LEU A 265 -6.92 7.80 -39.36
N PHE A 266 -6.21 8.03 -38.24
CA PHE A 266 -5.20 9.08 -38.06
C PHE A 266 -4.29 8.73 -36.88
#